data_AF-A0A4V6NGK2-F1
#
_entry.id   AF-A0A4V6NGK2-F1
#
_cell.length_a   1.000
_cell.length_b   1.000
_cell.length_c   1.000
_cell.angle_alpha   90.00
_cell.angle_beta   90.00
_cell.angle_gamma   90.00
#
_symmetry.space_group_name_H-M   'P 1'
#
loop_
_entity.id
_entity.type
_entity.pdbx_description
1 polymer ?
#
loop_
_entity_poly.entity_id
_entity_poly.type
_entity_poly.pdbx_seq_one_letter_code
_entity_poly.pdbx_strand_id
1 'polypeptide(L)'
;MIKTEFGIVENIESNKDYSNYEPEKYHCILIDDSLYIDDWYDRLILMKTYFHSLSCPAYGLARHGVTLIPPESLPALQDIVISDKRINEDEHLIALANKIQEAINRQKYVIHFGA
;
A
#
# COMPACT_ATOMS: atom_id res chain seq x y z
N MET A 1 -17.50 -7.23 -3.32
CA MET A 1 -16.57 -6.45 -2.50
C MET A 1 -15.18 -6.96 -2.82
N ILE A 2 -14.47 -6.23 -3.67
CA ILE A 2 -13.09 -6.55 -4.03
C ILE A 2 -12.25 -5.93 -2.92
N LYS A 3 -11.41 -6.73 -2.24
CA LYS A 3 -10.64 -6.27 -1.09
C LYS A 3 -9.17 -6.28 -1.44
N THR A 4 -8.49 -5.21 -1.06
CA THR A 4 -7.04 -5.10 -1.19
C THR A 4 -6.41 -4.95 0.19
N GLU A 5 -5.15 -5.35 0.32
CA GLU A 5 -4.45 -5.49 1.58
C GLU A 5 -3.13 -4.71 1.61
N PHE A 6 -2.80 -4.15 2.77
CA PHE A 6 -1.58 -3.37 3.02
C PHE A 6 -0.88 -3.83 4.30
N GLY A 7 0.41 -4.14 4.23
CA GLY A 7 1.23 -4.58 5.36
C GLY A 7 2.59 -3.91 5.40
N ILE A 8 3.34 -4.10 6.50
CA ILE A 8 4.70 -3.55 6.64
C ILE A 8 5.73 -4.64 6.37
N VAL A 9 6.73 -4.32 5.55
CA VAL A 9 7.88 -5.19 5.33
C VAL A 9 8.96 -4.84 6.35
N GLU A 10 9.15 -5.71 7.34
CA GLU A 10 10.11 -5.51 8.44
C GLU A 10 11.56 -5.41 7.95
N ASN A 11 11.96 -6.32 7.05
CA ASN A 11 13.29 -6.34 6.45
C ASN A 11 13.14 -6.48 4.93
N ILE A 12 13.41 -5.40 4.20
CA ILE A 12 13.35 -5.38 2.74
C ILE A 12 14.62 -6.04 2.17
N GLU A 13 14.46 -6.90 1.17
CA GLU A 13 15.54 -7.65 0.53
C GLU A 13 15.59 -7.30 -0.95
N SER A 14 16.73 -6.80 -1.43
CA SER A 14 16.87 -6.27 -2.81
C SER A 14 16.66 -7.30 -3.91
N ASN A 15 17.00 -8.57 -3.66
CA ASN A 15 16.96 -9.64 -4.65
C ASN A 15 15.78 -10.61 -4.45
N LYS A 16 14.83 -10.25 -3.59
CA LYS A 16 13.69 -11.10 -3.26
C LYS A 16 12.50 -10.83 -4.16
N ASP A 17 11.86 -11.91 -4.58
CA ASP A 17 10.54 -11.88 -5.18
C ASP A 17 9.47 -11.94 -4.08
N TYR A 18 8.63 -10.92 -4.03
CA TYR A 18 7.52 -10.77 -3.09
C TYR A 18 6.18 -11.20 -3.70
N SER A 19 6.16 -11.85 -4.87
CA SER A 19 4.93 -12.29 -5.56
C SER A 19 4.08 -13.29 -4.79
N ASN A 20 4.67 -13.99 -3.82
CA ASN A 20 3.93 -14.93 -2.98
C ASN A 20 2.92 -14.18 -2.10
N TYR A 21 1.66 -14.60 -2.16
CA TYR A 21 0.60 -14.07 -1.32
C TYR A 21 0.74 -14.60 0.11
N GLU A 22 1.29 -13.77 0.99
CA GLU A 22 1.56 -14.08 2.40
C GLU A 22 1.11 -12.93 3.33
N PRO A 23 -0.16 -12.50 3.31
CA PRO A 23 -0.60 -11.28 4.02
C PRO A 23 -0.42 -11.35 5.55
N GLU A 24 -0.55 -12.54 6.13
CA GLU A 24 -0.35 -12.76 7.57
C GLU A 24 1.06 -12.40 8.03
N LYS A 25 2.07 -12.68 7.19
CA LYS A 25 3.49 -12.41 7.45
C LYS A 25 3.80 -10.92 7.57
N TYR A 26 3.03 -10.08 6.88
CA TYR A 26 3.21 -8.63 6.84
C TYR A 26 2.20 -7.90 7.74
N HIS A 27 1.41 -8.65 8.51
CA HIS A 27 0.34 -8.14 9.36
C HIS A 27 -0.59 -7.18 8.60
N CYS A 28 -1.03 -7.64 7.42
CA CYS A 28 -1.83 -6.81 6.53
C CYS A 28 -3.16 -6.38 7.15
N ILE A 29 -3.57 -5.16 6.84
CA ILE A 29 -4.93 -4.66 7.00
C ILE A 29 -5.60 -4.62 5.62
N LEU A 30 -6.92 -4.71 5.59
CA LEU A 30 -7.71 -4.71 4.35
C LEU A 30 -8.54 -3.43 4.22
N ILE A 31 -8.77 -3.00 2.97
CA ILE A 31 -9.76 -1.98 2.60
C ILE A 31 -10.58 -2.47 1.39
N ASP A 32 -11.68 -1.80 1.08
CA ASP A 32 -12.48 -2.07 -0.11
C ASP A 32 -11.84 -1.41 -1.36
N ASP A 33 -11.26 -2.22 -2.25
CA ASP A 33 -10.64 -1.75 -3.49
C ASP A 33 -11.65 -0.96 -4.34
N SER A 34 -12.86 -1.52 -4.49
CA SER A 34 -13.90 -0.98 -5.37
C SER A 34 -14.50 0.33 -4.88
N LEU A 35 -14.37 0.65 -3.59
CA LEU A 35 -14.80 1.93 -3.05
C LEU A 35 -13.72 3.00 -3.17
N TYR A 36 -12.44 2.66 -3.00
CA TYR A 36 -11.40 3.66 -2.77
C TYR A 36 -10.40 3.80 -3.92
N ILE A 37 -9.94 2.69 -4.51
CA ILE A 37 -8.76 2.69 -5.38
C ILE A 37 -9.02 3.42 -6.69
N ASP A 38 -10.22 3.30 -7.26
CA ASP A 38 -10.61 4.00 -8.49
C ASP A 38 -10.63 5.53 -8.28
N ASP A 39 -11.20 6.00 -7.16
CA ASP A 39 -11.28 7.43 -6.84
C ASP A 39 -9.89 8.04 -6.58
N TRP A 40 -8.96 7.25 -6.08
CA TRP A 40 -7.60 7.68 -5.77
C TRP A 40 -6.63 7.56 -6.94
N TYR A 41 -7.05 6.89 -8.03
CA TYR A 41 -6.14 6.37 -9.06
C TYR A 41 -5.24 7.45 -9.67
N ASP A 42 -5.78 8.61 -10.02
CA ASP A 42 -5.03 9.72 -10.64
C ASP A 42 -3.88 10.24 -9.76
N ARG A 43 -4.00 10.14 -8.44
CA ARG A 43 -2.94 10.50 -7.49
C ARG A 43 -1.99 9.34 -7.27
N LEU A 44 -2.51 8.11 -7.21
CA LEU A 44 -1.71 6.90 -7.01
C LEU A 44 -0.69 6.72 -8.13
N ILE A 45 -1.07 6.91 -9.40
CA ILE A 45 -0.18 6.72 -10.56
C ILE A 45 1.06 7.62 -10.58
N LEU A 46 1.13 8.62 -9.71
CA LEU A 46 2.28 9.52 -9.59
C LEU A 46 3.33 9.01 -8.58
N MET A 47 2.95 8.07 -7.71
CA MET A 47 3.83 7.53 -6.68
C MET A 47 4.85 6.57 -7.28
N LYS A 48 6.13 6.72 -6.94
CA LYS A 48 7.16 5.75 -7.30
C LYS A 48 6.99 4.48 -6.47
N THR A 49 6.94 3.32 -7.12
CA THR A 49 6.77 2.03 -6.45
C THR A 49 7.62 0.96 -7.14
N TYR A 50 7.52 -0.28 -6.68
CA TYR A 50 8.12 -1.43 -7.33
C TYR A 50 7.11 -2.57 -7.39
N PHE A 51 7.00 -3.26 -8.52
CA PHE A 51 6.09 -4.40 -8.65
C PHE A 51 6.86 -5.70 -8.45
N HIS A 52 6.36 -6.57 -7.56
CA HIS A 52 6.92 -7.88 -7.22
C HIS A 52 8.34 -7.89 -6.59
N SER A 53 9.27 -7.04 -7.01
CA SER A 53 10.64 -6.96 -6.49
C SER A 53 11.23 -5.57 -6.67
N LEU A 54 12.28 -5.22 -5.90
CA LEU A 54 12.98 -3.93 -6.04
C LEU A 54 13.71 -3.75 -7.38
N SER A 55 13.90 -4.83 -8.16
CA SER A 55 14.46 -4.76 -9.51
C SER A 55 13.45 -4.32 -10.58
N CYS A 56 12.17 -4.21 -10.21
CA CYS A 56 11.06 -3.90 -11.12
C CYS A 56 10.40 -2.56 -10.73
N PRO A 57 11.09 -1.41 -10.96
CA PRO A 57 10.53 -0.11 -10.64
C PRO A 57 9.26 0.16 -11.46
N ALA A 58 8.28 0.77 -10.82
CA ALA A 58 6.95 1.04 -11.35
C ALA A 58 6.38 2.34 -10.75
N TYR A 59 5.13 2.63 -11.08
CA TYR A 59 4.36 3.72 -10.49
C TYR A 59 2.98 3.25 -10.04
N GLY A 60 2.47 3.87 -8.99
CA GLY A 60 1.16 3.56 -8.40
C GLY A 60 1.04 2.15 -7.86
N LEU A 61 -0.20 1.65 -7.81
CA LEU A 61 -0.54 0.34 -7.28
C LEU A 61 -0.88 -0.63 -8.43
N ALA A 62 -0.31 -1.83 -8.38
CA ALA A 62 -0.71 -2.92 -9.26
C ALA A 62 -2.14 -3.36 -8.89
N ARG A 63 -3.09 -3.23 -9.82
CA ARG A 63 -4.47 -3.70 -9.60
C ARG A 63 -4.55 -5.21 -9.43
N HIS A 64 -3.65 -5.94 -10.09
CA HIS A 64 -3.47 -7.38 -9.92
C HIS A 64 -1.98 -7.66 -9.66
N GLY A 65 -1.63 -8.15 -8.48
CA GLY A 65 -0.26 -8.48 -8.11
C GLY A 65 0.23 -7.76 -6.86
N VAL A 66 1.55 -7.63 -6.73
CA VAL A 66 2.20 -7.11 -5.52
C VAL A 66 2.88 -5.79 -5.80
N THR A 67 2.65 -4.80 -4.94
CA THR A 67 3.34 -3.51 -4.98
C THR A 67 4.15 -3.32 -3.70
N LEU A 68 5.41 -2.92 -3.85
CA LEU A 68 6.26 -2.45 -2.77
C LEU A 68 6.30 -0.93 -2.84
N ILE A 69 5.86 -0.28 -1.77
CA ILE A 69 5.78 1.16 -1.65
C ILE A 69 6.93 1.60 -0.75
N PRO A 70 7.91 2.33 -1.29
CA PRO A 70 9.09 2.71 -0.54
C PRO A 70 8.79 3.88 0.41
N PRO A 71 9.60 4.06 1.48
CA PRO A 71 9.39 5.11 2.49
C PRO A 71 9.20 6.51 1.90
N GLU A 72 9.90 6.85 0.83
CA GLU A 72 9.79 8.16 0.15
C GLU A 72 8.44 8.41 -0.51
N SER A 73 7.69 7.36 -0.86
CA SER A 73 6.36 7.46 -1.48
C SER A 73 5.21 7.38 -0.46
N LEU A 74 5.49 6.94 0.77
CA LEU A 74 4.47 6.79 1.81
C LEU A 74 3.81 8.12 2.22
N PRO A 75 4.51 9.27 2.32
CA PRO A 75 3.84 10.54 2.60
C PRO A 75 2.78 10.90 1.56
N ALA A 76 3.01 10.59 0.28
CA ALA A 76 2.02 10.81 -0.78
C ALA A 76 0.81 9.87 -0.61
N LEU A 77 1.03 8.60 -0.27
CA LEU A 77 -0.06 7.67 0.02
C LEU A 77 -0.87 8.09 1.24
N GLN A 78 -0.18 8.50 2.31
CA GLN A 78 -0.80 9.00 3.54
C GLN A 78 -1.71 10.18 3.22
N ASP A 79 -1.22 11.16 2.46
CA ASP A 79 -1.96 12.34 2.05
C ASP A 79 -3.21 11.98 1.21
N ILE A 80 -3.12 10.96 0.36
CA ILE A 80 -4.29 10.42 -0.38
C ILE A 80 -5.35 9.91 0.59
N VAL A 81 -4.96 9.03 1.52
CA VAL A 81 -5.87 8.37 2.45
C VAL A 81 -6.51 9.36 3.42
N ILE A 82 -5.74 10.26 4.04
CA ILE A 82 -6.27 11.20 5.04
C ILE A 82 -7.10 12.34 4.44
N SER A 83 -6.94 12.60 3.13
CA SER A 83 -7.75 13.59 2.42
C SER A 83 -9.13 13.05 2.03
N ASP A 84 -9.33 11.74 2.08
CA ASP A 84 -10.62 11.14 1.76
C ASP A 84 -11.61 11.34 2.92
N LYS A 85 -12.75 11.97 2.65
CA LYS A 85 -13.76 12.27 3.67
C LYS A 85 -14.34 11.02 4.33
N ARG A 86 -14.33 9.89 3.61
CA ARG A 86 -14.83 8.59 4.10
C ARG A 86 -14.00 8.05 5.27
N ILE A 87 -12.82 8.60 5.54
CA ILE A 87 -12.02 8.25 6.73
C ILE A 87 -12.75 8.55 8.05
N ASN A 88 -13.74 9.44 8.04
CA ASN A 88 -14.56 9.73 9.21
C ASN A 88 -15.68 8.70 9.44
N GLU A 89 -15.88 7.79 8.49
CA GLU A 89 -16.98 6.82 8.47
C GLU A 89 -16.47 5.37 8.43
N ASP A 90 -15.32 5.11 7.80
CA ASP A 90 -14.72 3.78 7.68
C ASP A 90 -13.48 3.61 8.57
N GLU A 91 -13.60 2.72 9.56
CA GLU A 91 -12.49 2.34 10.45
C GLU A 91 -11.32 1.67 9.72
N HIS A 92 -11.57 1.04 8.56
CA HIS A 92 -10.51 0.44 7.75
C HIS A 92 -9.59 1.49 7.13
N LEU A 93 -10.13 2.66 6.75
CA LEU A 93 -9.30 3.79 6.29
C LEU A 93 -8.47 4.38 7.43
N ILE A 94 -9.01 4.45 8.64
CA ILE A 94 -8.26 4.87 9.83
C ILE A 94 -7.12 3.85 10.10
N ALA A 95 -7.41 2.55 10.00
CA ALA A 95 -6.41 1.51 10.16
C ALA A 95 -5.30 1.60 9.10
N LEU A 96 -5.65 1.86 7.84
CA LEU A 96 -4.70 2.10 6.75
C LEU A 96 -3.84 3.33 7.02
N ALA A 97 -4.44 4.46 7.38
CA ALA A 97 -3.74 5.69 7.71
C ALA A 97 -2.75 5.49 8.86
N ASN A 98 -3.14 4.76 9.90
CA ASN A 98 -2.25 4.43 11.02
C ASN A 98 -1.11 3.50 10.58
N LYS A 99 -1.39 2.51 9.73
CA LYS A 99 -0.39 1.56 9.21
C LYS A 99 0.66 2.27 8.36
N ILE A 100 0.24 3.18 7.48
CA ILE A 100 1.16 3.98 6.67
C ILE A 100 2.00 4.92 7.57
N GLN A 101 1.37 5.58 8.55
CA GLN A 101 2.08 6.46 9.47
C GLN A 101 3.13 5.71 10.30
N GLU A 102 2.79 4.49 10.75
CA GLU A 102 3.73 3.59 11.42
C GLU A 102 4.94 3.29 10.52
N ALA A 103 4.71 2.94 9.26
CA ALA A 103 5.76 2.66 8.29
C ALA A 103 6.64 3.90 7.99
N ILE A 104 6.05 5.09 7.89
CA ILE A 104 6.77 6.37 7.74
C ILE A 104 7.70 6.58 8.94
N ASN A 105 7.18 6.47 10.17
CA ASN A 105 7.94 6.69 11.40
C ASN A 105 9.11 5.72 11.53
N ARG A 106 8.92 4.48 11.06
CA ARG A 106 9.91 3.40 11.13
C ARG A 106 10.80 3.31 9.89
N GLN A 107 10.60 4.18 8.89
CA GLN A 107 11.29 4.15 7.59
C GLN A 107 11.23 2.78 6.92
N LYS A 108 10.04 2.16 6.91
CA LYS A 108 9.79 0.83 6.36
C LYS A 108 9.03 0.90 5.04
N TYR A 109 9.18 -0.16 4.26
CA TYR A 109 8.37 -0.38 3.06
C TYR A 109 6.97 -0.87 3.46
N VAL A 110 5.97 -0.47 2.69
CA VAL A 110 4.63 -1.06 2.73
C VAL A 110 4.49 -2.01 1.54
N ILE A 111 3.97 -3.21 1.79
CA ILE A 111 3.57 -4.15 0.74
C ILE A 111 2.06 -4.06 0.54
N HIS A 112 1.64 -4.03 -0.72
CA HIS A 112 0.25 -4.01 -1.14
C HIS A 112 -0.05 -5.22 -2.01
N PHE A 113 -1.14 -5.93 -1.71
CA PHE A 113 -1.68 -7.01 -2.53
C PHE A 113 -2.93 -6.50 -3.26
N GLY A 114 -2.79 -6.32 -4.58
CA GLY A 114 -3.90 -6.00 -5.47
C GLY A 114 -4.88 -7.16 -5.61
N ALA A 115 -6.13 -6.82 -5.91
CA ALA A 115 -7.29 -7.69 -5.79
C ALA A 115 -7.81 -8.29 -7.11
#